data_AF-A0A9D7VBF9-F1
#
_entry.id   AF-A0A9D7VBF9-F1
#
_cell.length_a   1.000
_cell.length_b   1.000
_cell.length_c   1.000
_cell.angle_alpha   90.00
_cell.angle_beta   90.00
_cell.angle_gamma   90.00
#
_symmetry.space_group_name_H-M   'P 1'
#
loop_
_entity.id
_entity.type
_entity.pdbx_description
1 polymer ?
#
loop_
_entity_poly.entity_id
_entity_poly.type
_entity_poly.pdbx_seq_one_letter_code
_entity_poly.pdbx_strand_id
1 'polypeptide(L)'
;MELEKPHLKYREESEFVFQIFQKLQDSLLEGWQSFKKSEDFKILSKFFDFLLTAGFDESQYRQSVPNPAYDNAAKIIGKGFLETARNLEIQFDEIFPGSFSTSQEIDNADYEIRVFKLKAFYRNQPLCIFLLTFPHFHEKFGFPSPPELEIIELYKTPI
;
A
#
# COMPACT_ATOMS: atom_id res chain seq x y z
N MET A 1 -20.77 35.59 -20.83
CA MET A 1 -20.88 34.37 -20.00
C MET A 1 -20.14 33.29 -20.76
N GLU A 2 -18.84 33.15 -20.48
CA GLU A 2 -18.02 32.12 -21.13
C GLU A 2 -18.43 30.75 -20.60
N LEU A 3 -18.84 29.87 -21.50
CA LEU A 3 -19.09 28.47 -21.20
C LEU A 3 -17.74 27.81 -20.95
N GLU A 4 -17.40 27.53 -19.69
CA GLU A 4 -16.29 26.64 -19.35
C GLU A 4 -16.47 25.34 -20.15
N LYS A 5 -15.50 25.04 -21.01
CA LYS A 5 -15.54 23.86 -21.87
C LYS A 5 -15.38 22.62 -20.97
N PRO A 6 -16.39 21.75 -20.86
CA PRO A 6 -16.36 20.61 -19.93
C PRO A 6 -15.18 19.66 -20.16
N HIS A 7 -14.60 19.64 -21.36
CA HIS A 7 -13.46 18.78 -21.70
C HIS A 7 -12.11 19.16 -21.06
N LEU A 8 -11.91 20.41 -20.64
CA LEU A 8 -10.66 20.83 -19.98
C LEU A 8 -10.61 20.35 -18.52
N LYS A 9 -11.74 20.46 -17.83
CA LYS A 9 -11.89 20.10 -16.42
C LYS A 9 -11.61 18.60 -16.15
N TYR A 10 -12.13 17.70 -16.98
CA TYR A 10 -11.86 16.26 -16.83
C TYR A 10 -10.39 15.90 -17.08
N ARG A 11 -9.69 16.64 -17.93
CA ARG A 11 -8.26 16.42 -18.22
C ARG A 11 -7.39 16.86 -17.05
N GLU A 12 -7.70 18.02 -16.47
CA GLU A 12 -7.01 18.56 -15.29
C GLU A 12 -7.26 17.72 -14.02
N GLU A 13 -8.49 17.24 -13.82
CA GLU A 13 -8.83 16.34 -12.70
C GLU A 13 -8.06 15.02 -12.78
N SER A 14 -7.98 14.45 -14.00
CA SER A 14 -7.20 13.23 -14.23
C SER A 14 -5.71 13.47 -14.01
N GLU A 15 -5.20 14.65 -14.37
CA GLU A 15 -3.80 15.03 -14.19
C GLU A 15 -3.44 15.24 -12.70
N PHE A 16 -4.33 15.87 -11.93
CA PHE A 16 -4.16 16.03 -10.48
C PHE A 16 -4.07 14.67 -9.76
N VAL A 17 -5.01 13.76 -10.03
CA VAL A 17 -4.99 12.43 -9.41
C VAL A 17 -3.75 11.63 -9.83
N PHE A 18 -3.33 11.75 -11.08
CA PHE A 18 -2.12 11.10 -11.58
C PHE A 18 -0.85 11.64 -10.90
N GLN A 19 -0.77 12.94 -10.62
CA GLN A 19 0.36 13.52 -9.87
C GLN A 19 0.39 13.04 -8.42
N ILE A 20 -0.76 12.91 -7.76
CA ILE A 20 -0.85 12.32 -6.42
C ILE A 20 -0.36 10.87 -6.46
N PHE A 21 -0.89 10.08 -7.39
CA PHE A 21 -0.51 8.69 -7.59
C PHE A 21 1.00 8.53 -7.75
N GLN A 22 1.62 9.30 -8.64
CA GLN A 22 3.05 9.21 -8.90
C GLN A 22 3.87 9.50 -7.63
N LYS A 23 3.54 10.58 -6.91
CA LYS A 23 4.24 10.94 -5.65
C LYS A 23 4.10 9.85 -4.59
N LEU A 24 2.92 9.25 -4.47
CA LEU A 24 2.66 8.16 -3.54
C LEU A 24 3.44 6.89 -3.92
N GLN A 25 3.44 6.52 -5.20
CA GLN A 25 4.20 5.37 -5.71
C GLN A 25 5.72 5.56 -5.51
N ASP A 26 6.24 6.75 -5.81
CA ASP A 26 7.66 7.07 -5.62
C ASP A 26 8.04 6.94 -4.14
N SER A 27 7.18 7.40 -3.22
CA SER A 27 7.39 7.29 -1.78
C SER A 27 7.43 5.82 -1.30
N LEU A 28 6.59 4.95 -1.87
CA LEU A 28 6.63 3.50 -1.58
C LEU A 28 7.91 2.86 -2.06
N LEU A 29 8.36 3.22 -3.27
CA LEU A 29 9.61 2.74 -3.84
C LEU A 29 10.82 3.14 -2.97
N GLU A 30 10.89 4.41 -2.57
CA GLU A 30 11.93 4.92 -1.68
C GLU A 30 11.91 4.22 -0.31
N GLY A 31 10.72 4.05 0.28
CA GLY A 31 10.52 3.35 1.54
C GLY A 31 11.02 1.90 1.48
N TRP A 32 10.68 1.17 0.41
CA TRP A 32 11.14 -0.20 0.21
C TRP A 32 12.66 -0.29 0.01
N GLN A 33 13.24 0.60 -0.82
CA GLN A 33 14.69 0.63 -1.05
C GLN A 33 15.46 0.91 0.24
N SER A 34 14.92 1.80 1.08
CA SER A 34 15.52 2.19 2.36
C SER A 34 15.38 1.06 3.38
N PHE A 35 14.19 0.45 3.48
CA PHE A 35 13.92 -0.65 4.39
C PHE A 35 14.88 -1.82 4.17
N LYS A 36 15.09 -2.27 2.92
CA LYS A 36 16.00 -3.39 2.63
C LYS A 36 17.45 -3.20 3.08
N LYS A 37 17.89 -1.95 3.28
CA LYS A 37 19.24 -1.59 3.75
C LYS A 37 19.28 -1.27 5.24
N SER A 38 18.13 -1.22 5.90
CA SER A 38 17.99 -0.79 7.29
C SER A 38 18.34 -1.90 8.29
N GLU A 39 18.55 -1.50 9.54
CA GLU A 39 18.66 -2.46 10.65
C GLU A 39 17.31 -3.13 10.97
N ASP A 40 16.19 -2.41 10.74
CA ASP A 40 14.84 -2.95 10.94
C ASP A 40 14.60 -4.20 10.08
N PHE A 41 15.14 -4.25 8.85
CA PHE A 41 15.07 -5.44 8.00
C PHE A 41 15.72 -6.66 8.68
N LYS A 42 16.89 -6.48 9.30
CA LYS A 42 17.59 -7.58 9.98
C LYS A 42 16.85 -8.03 11.24
N ILE A 43 16.30 -7.08 11.98
CA ILE A 43 15.50 -7.37 13.18
C ILE A 43 14.25 -8.16 12.80
N LEU A 44 13.51 -7.69 11.80
CA LEU A 44 12.27 -8.33 11.35
C LEU A 44 12.53 -9.67 10.66
N SER A 45 13.66 -9.85 9.97
CA SER A 45 14.07 -11.15 9.45
C SER A 45 14.27 -12.18 10.57
N LYS A 46 14.98 -11.81 11.63
CA LYS A 46 15.17 -12.72 12.78
C LYS A 46 13.86 -12.99 13.51
N PHE A 47 12.99 -11.98 13.59
CA PHE A 47 11.67 -12.13 14.20
C PHE A 47 10.78 -13.07 13.38
N PHE A 48 10.85 -12.98 12.05
CA PHE A 48 10.17 -13.90 11.15
C PHE A 48 10.65 -15.35 11.35
N ASP A 49 11.97 -15.59 11.39
CA ASP A 49 12.52 -16.93 11.63
C ASP A 49 12.07 -17.51 12.98
N PHE A 50 11.99 -16.65 14.01
CA PHE A 50 11.42 -17.01 15.30
C PHE A 50 9.93 -17.41 15.20
N LEU A 51 9.12 -16.64 14.47
CA LEU A 51 7.70 -16.93 14.28
C LEU A 51 7.47 -18.25 13.53
N LEU A 52 8.28 -18.53 12.50
CA LEU A 52 8.28 -19.82 11.79
C LEU A 52 8.56 -20.97 12.76
N THR A 53 9.62 -20.84 13.55
CA THR A 53 10.00 -21.88 14.53
C THR A 53 8.95 -22.06 15.63
N ALA A 54 8.23 -20.99 15.98
CA ALA A 54 7.16 -21.01 16.97
C ALA A 54 5.83 -21.58 16.44
N GLY A 55 5.76 -21.99 15.17
CA GLY A 55 4.55 -22.56 14.57
C GLY A 55 3.46 -21.53 14.24
N PHE A 56 3.82 -20.27 14.03
CA PHE A 56 2.84 -19.22 13.71
C PHE A 56 2.00 -19.59 12.47
N ASP A 57 2.66 -20.07 11.41
CA ASP A 57 2.01 -20.44 10.15
C ASP A 57 1.29 -21.80 10.19
N GLU A 58 1.44 -22.54 11.28
CA GLU A 58 0.71 -23.78 11.57
C GLU A 58 -0.57 -23.48 12.37
N SER A 59 -0.70 -22.26 12.90
CA SER A 59 -1.87 -21.86 13.67
C SER A 59 -3.10 -21.72 12.78
N GLN A 60 -4.25 -22.12 13.34
CA GLN A 60 -5.56 -21.90 12.71
C GLN A 60 -5.89 -20.41 12.48
N TYR A 61 -5.15 -19.50 13.10
CA TYR A 61 -5.37 -18.06 13.05
C TYR A 61 -4.55 -17.36 11.96
N ARG A 62 -3.65 -18.06 11.24
CA ARG A 62 -2.78 -17.46 10.23
C ARG A 62 -3.52 -16.68 9.13
N GLN A 63 -4.77 -17.07 8.85
CA GLN A 63 -5.63 -16.39 7.88
C GLN A 63 -6.40 -15.19 8.47
N SER A 64 -6.45 -15.08 9.79
CA SER A 64 -7.19 -14.04 10.51
C SER A 64 -6.29 -12.93 11.05
N VAL A 65 -5.01 -13.21 11.28
CA VAL A 65 -4.02 -12.23 11.73
C VAL A 65 -2.84 -12.17 10.76
N PRO A 66 -2.34 -10.98 10.40
CA PRO A 66 -1.17 -10.89 9.55
C PRO A 66 0.06 -11.44 10.27
N ASN A 67 1.01 -12.00 9.51
CA ASN A 67 2.33 -12.30 10.04
C ASN A 67 2.93 -11.00 10.62
N PRO A 68 3.22 -10.95 11.94
CA PRO A 68 3.65 -9.71 12.59
C PRO A 68 4.94 -9.12 12.01
N ALA A 69 5.85 -9.93 11.48
CA ALA A 69 7.07 -9.42 10.86
C ALA A 69 6.74 -8.66 9.57
N TYR A 70 5.85 -9.22 8.74
CA TYR A 70 5.41 -8.59 7.49
C TYR A 70 4.54 -7.35 7.73
N ASP A 71 3.63 -7.37 8.70
CA ASP A 71 2.80 -6.21 9.04
C ASP A 71 3.64 -5.02 9.52
N ASN A 72 4.61 -5.26 10.41
CA ASN A 72 5.52 -4.21 10.87
C ASN A 72 6.42 -3.71 9.73
N ALA A 73 6.91 -4.60 8.87
CA ALA A 73 7.70 -4.21 7.71
C ALA A 73 6.91 -3.32 6.74
N ALA A 74 5.66 -3.67 6.44
CA ALA A 74 4.78 -2.87 5.60
C ALA A 74 4.60 -1.46 6.18
N LYS A 75 4.35 -1.33 7.49
CA LYS A 75 4.22 -0.03 8.17
C LYS A 75 5.49 0.82 8.09
N ILE A 76 6.66 0.21 8.23
CA ILE A 76 7.94 0.91 8.11
C ILE A 76 8.17 1.38 6.66
N ILE A 77 7.94 0.51 5.67
CA ILE A 77 8.02 0.83 4.24
C ILE A 77 7.05 1.99 3.90
N GLY A 78 5.82 1.93 4.41
CA GLY A 78 4.75 2.89 4.13
C GLY A 78 4.88 4.24 4.85
N LYS A 79 5.88 4.44 5.70
CA LYS A 79 6.02 5.68 6.47
C LYS A 79 6.09 6.92 5.57
N GLY A 80 6.95 6.87 4.54
CA GLY A 80 7.07 7.95 3.56
C GLY A 80 5.79 8.15 2.75
N PHE A 81 5.10 7.07 2.38
CA PHE A 81 3.80 7.14 1.70
C PHE A 81 2.75 7.90 2.53
N LEU A 82 2.66 7.61 3.84
CA LEU A 82 1.73 8.29 4.74
C LEU A 82 2.10 9.77 4.96
N GLU A 83 3.38 10.08 5.07
CA GLU A 83 3.87 11.46 5.16
C GLU A 83 3.56 12.25 3.88
N THR A 84 3.79 11.66 2.71
CA THR A 84 3.45 12.24 1.40
C THR A 84 1.95 12.44 1.26
N ALA A 85 1.13 11.44 1.60
CA ALA A 85 -0.33 11.55 1.57
C ALA A 85 -0.83 12.70 2.44
N ARG A 86 -0.30 12.82 3.67
CA ARG A 86 -0.62 13.94 4.58
C ARG A 86 -0.27 15.29 3.97
N ASN A 87 0.91 15.42 3.36
CA ASN A 87 1.36 16.67 2.73
C ASN A 87 0.51 17.06 1.51
N LEU A 88 -0.14 16.08 0.86
CA LEU A 88 -1.06 16.26 -0.26
C LEU A 88 -2.53 16.40 0.18
N GLU A 89 -2.80 16.44 1.49
CA GLU A 89 -4.15 16.45 2.07
C GLU A 89 -5.00 15.21 1.69
N ILE A 90 -4.35 14.08 1.46
CA ILE A 90 -4.98 12.79 1.15
C ILE A 90 -5.16 11.99 2.43
N GLN A 91 -6.38 11.49 2.62
CA GLN A 91 -6.76 10.61 3.72
C GLN A 91 -7.20 9.25 3.16
N PHE A 92 -7.07 8.19 3.96
CA PHE A 92 -7.53 6.84 3.61
C PHE A 92 -8.60 6.38 4.61
N ASP A 93 -9.48 5.49 4.17
CA ASP A 93 -10.49 4.84 5.02
C ASP A 93 -9.90 3.83 6.01
N GLU A 94 -8.74 3.27 5.69
CA GLU A 94 -8.08 2.22 6.45
C GLU A 94 -6.69 2.61 6.96
N ILE A 95 -6.21 1.90 7.98
CA ILE A 95 -4.82 1.99 8.43
C ILE A 95 -3.93 1.29 7.41
N PHE A 96 -2.81 1.91 7.05
CA PHE A 96 -1.84 1.34 6.11
C PHE A 96 -1.30 -0.02 6.58
N PRO A 97 -1.15 -1.03 5.69
CA PRO A 97 -1.38 -0.98 4.23
C PRO A 97 -2.85 -1.20 3.81
N GLY A 98 -3.73 -1.44 4.76
CA GLY A 98 -5.14 -1.73 4.57
C GLY A 98 -5.61 -2.79 5.56
N SER A 99 -6.87 -3.18 5.47
CA SER A 99 -7.42 -4.25 6.32
C SER A 99 -6.94 -5.62 5.86
N PHE A 100 -6.27 -6.36 6.76
CA PHE A 100 -5.83 -7.73 6.48
C PHE A 100 -7.03 -8.70 6.29
N SER A 101 -8.12 -8.51 7.04
CA SER A 101 -9.28 -9.41 6.98
C SER A 101 -10.04 -9.36 5.66
N THR A 102 -9.89 -8.26 4.91
CA THR A 102 -10.48 -8.09 3.57
C THR A 102 -9.43 -8.10 2.46
N SER A 103 -8.15 -8.29 2.80
CA SER A 103 -7.06 -8.43 1.84
C SER A 103 -7.17 -9.74 1.06
N GLN A 104 -6.54 -9.78 -0.11
CA GLN A 104 -6.45 -10.98 -0.95
C GLN A 104 -4.99 -11.39 -1.08
N GLU A 105 -4.75 -12.69 -1.17
CA GLU A 105 -3.44 -13.24 -1.53
C GLU A 105 -3.53 -13.82 -2.94
N ILE A 106 -2.56 -13.47 -3.77
CA ILE A 106 -2.43 -13.94 -5.14
C ILE A 106 -1.11 -14.68 -5.25
N ASP A 107 -1.17 -15.94 -5.64
CA ASP A 107 0.03 -16.74 -5.89
C ASP A 107 0.69 -16.29 -7.21
N ASN A 108 1.99 -16.00 -7.15
CA ASN A 108 2.87 -15.90 -8.32
C ASN A 108 3.88 -17.07 -8.26
N ALA A 109 4.51 -17.41 -9.38
CA ALA A 109 5.37 -18.58 -9.49
C ALA A 109 6.51 -18.62 -8.44
N ASP A 110 7.00 -17.46 -8.02
CA ASP A 110 8.17 -17.32 -7.15
C ASP A 110 7.87 -16.66 -5.77
N TYR A 111 6.68 -16.09 -5.59
CA TYR A 111 6.29 -15.32 -4.39
C TYR A 111 4.78 -15.08 -4.34
N GLU A 112 4.26 -14.71 -3.17
CA GLU A 112 2.87 -14.32 -3.00
C GLU A 112 2.71 -12.79 -3.01
N ILE A 113 1.56 -12.32 -3.51
CA ILE A 113 1.21 -10.90 -3.52
C ILE A 113 0.00 -10.69 -2.63
N ARG A 114 0.20 -9.96 -1.54
CA ARG A 114 -0.89 -9.49 -0.70
C ARG A 114 -1.47 -8.21 -1.29
N VAL A 115 -2.77 -8.15 -1.46
CA VAL A 115 -3.48 -7.04 -2.10
C VAL A 115 -4.44 -6.38 -1.13
N PHE A 116 -4.33 -5.05 -1.02
CA PHE A 116 -5.17 -4.20 -0.19
C PHE A 116 -5.91 -3.20 -1.06
N LYS A 117 -7.13 -2.82 -0.64
CA LYS A 117 -7.88 -1.73 -1.24
C LYS A 117 -7.92 -0.57 -0.25
N LEU A 118 -7.62 0.62 -0.75
CA LEU A 118 -7.61 1.86 0.03
C LEU A 118 -8.48 2.89 -0.69
N LYS A 119 -9.53 3.37 -0.04
CA LYS A 119 -10.30 4.49 -0.55
C LYS A 119 -9.61 5.79 -0.16
N ALA A 120 -9.21 6.58 -1.14
CA ALA A 120 -8.59 7.87 -0.92
C ALA A 120 -9.62 9.00 -0.91
N PHE A 121 -9.41 9.96 -0.03
CA PHE A 121 -10.24 11.16 0.10
C PHE A 121 -9.37 12.41 0.00
N TYR A 122 -9.86 13.40 -0.72
CA TYR A 122 -9.28 14.74 -0.78
C TYR A 122 -10.32 15.72 -0.25
N ARG A 123 -9.97 16.51 0.77
CA ARG A 123 -10.89 17.47 1.41
C ARG A 123 -12.24 16.85 1.81
N ASN A 124 -12.19 15.65 2.40
CA ASN A 124 -13.35 14.85 2.82
C ASN A 124 -14.28 14.40 1.67
N GLN A 125 -13.88 14.52 0.41
CA GLN A 125 -14.59 13.96 -0.73
C GLN A 125 -13.88 12.71 -1.26
N PRO A 126 -14.61 11.63 -1.62
CA PRO A 126 -14.02 10.48 -2.28
C PRO A 126 -13.27 10.91 -3.55
N LEU A 127 -12.02 10.48 -3.68
CA LEU A 127 -11.17 10.82 -4.83
C LEU A 127 -11.01 9.61 -5.76
N CYS A 128 -10.47 8.51 -5.22
CA CYS A 128 -10.25 7.29 -5.96
C CYS A 128 -10.23 6.07 -5.04
N ILE A 129 -10.21 4.88 -5.62
CA ILE A 129 -9.80 3.65 -4.93
C ILE A 129 -8.44 3.25 -5.47
N PHE A 130 -7.47 3.14 -4.57
CA PHE A 130 -6.19 2.52 -4.84
C PHE A 130 -6.23 1.03 -4.53
N LEU A 131 -5.55 0.26 -5.36
CA LEU A 131 -5.16 -1.11 -5.10
C LEU A 131 -3.66 -1.09 -4.78
N LEU A 132 -3.30 -1.57 -3.60
CA LEU A 132 -1.93 -1.61 -3.10
C LEU A 132 -1.47 -3.06 -2.99
N THR A 133 -0.36 -3.40 -3.64
CA THR A 133 0.20 -4.75 -3.65
C THR A 133 1.47 -4.82 -2.83
N PHE A 134 1.65 -5.91 -2.08
CA PHE A 134 2.85 -6.24 -1.33
C PHE A 134 3.33 -7.64 -1.71
N PRO A 135 4.32 -7.72 -2.62
CA PRO A 135 5.00 -8.96 -2.94
C PRO A 135 5.84 -9.45 -1.75
N HIS A 136 5.74 -10.71 -1.36
CA HIS A 136 6.46 -11.29 -0.22
C HIS A 136 6.68 -12.79 -0.39
N PHE A 137 7.62 -13.35 0.37
CA PHE A 137 7.87 -14.80 0.37
C PHE A 137 7.24 -15.47 1.60
N HIS A 138 6.68 -16.67 1.45
CA HIS A 138 6.21 -17.45 2.60
C HIS A 138 7.32 -18.16 3.39
N GLU A 139 8.39 -18.64 2.72
CA GLU A 139 9.40 -19.50 3.38
C GLU A 139 10.58 -18.73 3.98
N LYS A 140 10.70 -17.44 3.67
CA LYS A 140 11.79 -16.58 4.14
C LYS A 140 11.30 -15.15 4.26
N PHE A 141 11.94 -14.36 5.11
CA PHE A 141 11.61 -12.95 5.19
C PHE A 141 12.12 -12.18 3.97
N GLY A 142 11.23 -11.49 3.27
CA GLY A 142 11.65 -10.50 2.27
C GLY A 142 10.55 -10.10 1.29
N PHE A 143 10.79 -8.97 0.63
CA PHE A 143 9.94 -8.41 -0.42
C PHE A 143 10.71 -8.47 -1.76
N PRO A 144 10.36 -9.38 -2.68
CA PRO A 144 11.08 -9.56 -3.95
C PRO A 144 11.05 -8.31 -4.85
N SER A 145 9.96 -7.56 -4.81
CA SER A 145 9.73 -6.32 -5.56
C SER A 145 9.19 -5.23 -4.63
N PRO A 146 9.27 -3.95 -5.04
CA PRO A 146 8.64 -2.87 -4.28
C PRO A 146 7.11 -3.04 -4.25
N PRO A 147 6.43 -2.46 -3.25
CA PRO A 147 4.99 -2.33 -3.27
C PRO A 147 4.54 -1.49 -4.48
N GLU A 148 3.42 -1.88 -5.08
CA GLU A 148 2.86 -1.18 -6.23
C GLU A 148 1.46 -0.66 -5.91
N LEU A 149 1.20 0.55 -6.38
CA LEU A 149 -0.08 1.23 -6.30
C LEU A 149 -0.70 1.20 -7.69
N GLU A 150 -2.01 1.01 -7.76
CA GLU A 150 -2.81 1.15 -8.98
C GLU A 150 -4.09 1.91 -8.65
N ILE A 151 -4.56 2.76 -9.57
CA ILE A 151 -5.90 3.36 -9.47
C ILE A 151 -6.89 2.43 -10.16
N ILE A 152 -7.80 1.83 -9.40
CA ILE A 152 -8.82 0.92 -9.96
C ILE A 152 -10.19 1.59 -10.15
N GLU A 153 -10.42 2.72 -9.48
CA GLU A 153 -11.65 3.50 -9.61
C GLU A 153 -11.38 4.98 -9.36
N LEU A 154 -11.96 5.86 -10.19
CA LEU A 154 -11.95 7.31 -10.00
C LEU A 154 -13.37 7.78 -9.66
N TYR A 155 -13.51 8.50 -8.55
CA TYR A 155 -14.77 9.17 -8.22
C TYR A 155 -14.84 10.50 -8.96
N LYS A 156 -16.06 10.89 -9.37
CA LYS A 156 -16.29 12.26 -9.84
C LYS A 156 -16.21 13.19 -8.63
N THR A 157 -15.20 14.06 -8.59
CA THR A 157 -15.09 15.07 -7.55
C THR A 157 -16.21 16.11 -7.74
N PRO A 158 -17.15 16.26 -6.79
CA PRO A 158 -18.06 17.39 -6.82
C PRO A 158 -17.24 18.63 -6.39
N ILE A 159 -16.87 19.47 -7.35
CA ILE A 159 -16.33 20.82 -7.06
C ILE A 159 -17.49 21.76 -6.82
#